data_AF-A0A7X3PMQ1-F1
#
_entry.id   AF-A0A7X3PMQ1-F1
#
_cell.length_a   1.000
_cell.length_b   1.000
_cell.length_c   1.000
_cell.angle_alpha   90.00
_cell.angle_beta   90.00
_cell.angle_gamma   90.00
#
_symmetry.space_group_name_H-M   'P 1'
#
loop_
_entity.id
_entity.type
_entity.pdbx_description
1 polymer ?
#
loop_
_entity_poly.entity_id
_entity_poly.type
_entity_poly.pdbx_seq_one_letter_code
_entity_poly.pdbx_strand_id
1 'polypeptide(L)'
;GVVAFVVGSIILFDTGIPGFEAPLRVIGGVGLAAGLIMFGLVVVLARSRRRPVVSGAESLVGRRAVVLEDFESAGPVLVQGERWHATSESPVRKGQELYVQSVDRLRLEVGDAPPVRATRPNLFSLLKKTG
;
A
#
# COMPACT_ATOMS: atom_id res chain seq x y z
N GLY A 1 0.11 -26.12 -8.63
CA GLY A 1 -0.84 -25.53 -9.59
C GLY A 1 -0.23 -25.43 -10.97
N VAL A 2 0.51 -24.35 -11.24
CA VAL A 2 1.08 -24.04 -12.57
C VAL A 2 1.97 -25.15 -13.13
N VAL A 3 2.94 -25.65 -12.34
CA VAL A 3 3.86 -26.71 -12.78
C VAL A 3 3.10 -28.01 -13.11
N ALA A 4 2.08 -28.36 -12.32
CA ALA A 4 1.24 -29.54 -12.58
C ALA A 4 0.36 -29.38 -13.84
N PHE A 5 -0.09 -28.16 -14.13
CA PHE A 5 -0.84 -27.86 -15.36
C PHE A 5 0.06 -27.96 -16.61
N VAL A 6 1.29 -27.43 -16.52
CA VAL A 6 2.29 -27.54 -17.60
C VAL A 6 2.62 -29.01 -17.87
N VAL A 7 2.89 -29.79 -16.81
CA VAL A 7 3.19 -31.23 -16.94
C VAL A 7 1.99 -32.01 -17.47
N GLY A 8 0.77 -31.75 -16.97
CA GLY A 8 -0.45 -32.40 -17.44
C GLY A 8 -0.79 -32.08 -18.91
N SER A 9 -0.52 -30.85 -19.36
CA SER A 9 -0.69 -30.47 -20.77
C SER A 9 0.30 -31.16 -21.71
N ILE A 10 1.51 -31.45 -21.24
CA ILE A 10 2.53 -32.16 -22.02
C ILE A 10 2.16 -33.65 -22.14
N ILE A 11 1.69 -34.25 -21.04
CA ILE A 11 1.34 -35.69 -20.99
C ILE A 11 0.09 -36.01 -21.84
N LEU A 12 -0.90 -35.12 -21.89
CA LEU A 12 -2.16 -35.37 -22.61
C LEU A 12 -1.97 -35.50 -24.14
N PHE A 13 -0.87 -34.99 -24.69
CA PHE A 13 -0.68 -34.85 -26.13
C PHE A 13 0.47 -35.68 -26.71
N ASP A 14 1.11 -36.54 -25.92
CA ASP A 14 2.03 -37.57 -26.44
C ASP A 14 1.25 -38.75 -27.03
N THR A 15 0.56 -38.50 -28.16
CA THR A 15 -0.06 -39.54 -28.98
C THR A 15 0.46 -39.39 -30.40
N GLY A 16 1.51 -40.16 -30.70
CA GLY A 16 2.20 -40.20 -31.99
C GLY A 16 1.32 -40.70 -33.14
N ILE A 17 0.57 -39.78 -33.77
CA ILE A 17 -0.21 -40.04 -34.98
C ILE A 17 0.41 -39.22 -36.15
N PRO A 18 0.87 -39.88 -37.24
CA PRO A 18 1.49 -39.19 -38.37
C PRO A 18 0.44 -38.39 -39.16
N GLY A 19 0.67 -37.09 -39.35
CA GLY A 19 -0.26 -36.12 -39.98
C GLY A 19 -0.62 -34.90 -39.12
N PHE A 20 -0.14 -34.84 -37.87
CA PHE A 20 -0.46 -33.81 -36.87
C PHE A 20 0.69 -32.79 -36.64
N GLU A 21 1.43 -32.40 -37.69
CA GLU A 21 2.59 -31.48 -37.55
C GLU A 21 2.22 -30.00 -37.31
N ALA A 22 1.05 -29.56 -37.76
CA ALA A 22 0.53 -28.21 -37.54
C ALA A 22 -0.05 -27.95 -36.12
N PRO A 23 -0.80 -28.87 -35.49
CA PRO A 23 -1.46 -28.62 -34.19
C PRO A 23 -0.51 -28.39 -33.02
N LEU A 24 0.72 -28.91 -33.04
CA LEU A 24 1.69 -28.67 -31.95
C LEU A 24 2.06 -27.19 -31.78
N ARG A 25 2.17 -26.43 -32.89
CA ARG A 25 2.48 -24.99 -32.82
C ARG A 25 1.31 -24.17 -32.30
N VAL A 26 0.09 -24.55 -32.66
CA VAL A 26 -1.14 -23.90 -32.17
C VAL A 26 -1.35 -24.20 -30.69
N ILE A 27 -1.18 -25.45 -30.28
CA ILE A 27 -1.28 -25.86 -28.87
C ILE A 27 -0.18 -25.20 -28.03
N GLY A 28 1.06 -25.17 -28.53
CA GLY A 28 2.16 -24.46 -27.88
C GLY A 28 1.91 -22.95 -27.76
N GLY A 29 1.38 -22.32 -28.81
CA GLY A 29 1.03 -20.90 -28.81
C GLY A 29 -0.09 -20.57 -27.81
N VAL A 30 -1.16 -21.36 -27.81
CA VAL A 30 -2.29 -21.19 -26.87
C VAL A 30 -1.87 -21.48 -25.43
N GLY A 31 -1.04 -22.50 -25.21
CA GLY A 31 -0.48 -22.83 -23.90
C GLY A 31 0.42 -21.74 -23.34
N LEU A 32 1.30 -21.18 -24.18
CA LEU A 32 2.15 -20.03 -23.81
C LEU A 32 1.31 -18.78 -23.50
N ALA A 33 0.30 -18.48 -24.33
CA ALA A 33 -0.59 -17.34 -24.10
C ALA A 33 -1.36 -17.47 -22.77
N ALA A 34 -1.95 -18.63 -22.51
CA ALA A 34 -2.64 -18.91 -21.25
C ALA A 34 -1.68 -18.85 -20.05
N GLY A 35 -0.46 -19.38 -20.20
CA GLY A 35 0.58 -19.31 -19.18
C GLY A 35 1.02 -17.88 -18.84
N LEU A 36 1.21 -17.04 -19.85
CA LEU A 36 1.55 -15.61 -19.68
C LEU A 36 0.42 -14.83 -19.00
N ILE A 37 -0.83 -15.07 -19.38
CA ILE A 37 -2.01 -14.45 -18.75
C ILE A 37 -2.10 -14.86 -17.27
N MET A 38 -1.96 -16.15 -16.98
CA MET A 38 -2.02 -16.65 -15.61
C MET A 38 -0.84 -16.14 -14.77
N PHE A 39 0.36 -16.08 -15.33
CA PHE A 39 1.53 -15.49 -14.66
C PHE A 39 1.32 -14.00 -14.38
N GLY A 40 0.85 -13.24 -15.37
CA GLY A 40 0.51 -11.82 -15.20
C GLY A 40 -0.52 -11.61 -14.10
N LEU A 41 -1.56 -12.44 -14.06
CA LEU A 41 -2.58 -12.38 -13.01
C LEU A 41 -1.98 -12.68 -11.63
N VAL A 42 -1.13 -13.70 -11.51
CA VAL A 42 -0.42 -14.00 -10.25
C VAL A 42 0.48 -12.84 -9.83
N VAL A 43 1.20 -12.20 -10.75
CA VAL A 43 2.04 -11.02 -10.47
C VAL A 43 1.19 -9.84 -9.99
N VAL A 44 0.06 -9.57 -10.65
CA VAL A 44 -0.86 -8.49 -10.25
C VAL A 44 -1.46 -8.78 -8.88
N LEU A 45 -1.92 -10.00 -8.62
CA LEU A 45 -2.48 -10.41 -7.33
C LEU A 45 -1.43 -10.39 -6.22
N ALA A 46 -0.22 -10.87 -6.50
CA ALA A 46 0.90 -10.81 -5.56
C ALA A 46 1.29 -9.36 -5.26
N ARG A 47 1.26 -8.47 -6.27
CA ARG A 47 1.50 -7.04 -6.09
C ARG A 47 0.37 -6.34 -5.33
N SER A 48 -0.88 -6.79 -5.51
CA SER A 48 -2.02 -6.32 -4.73
C SER A 48 -1.91 -6.71 -3.25
N ARG A 49 -1.40 -7.92 -2.95
CA ARG A 49 -1.10 -8.36 -1.58
C ARG A 49 0.13 -7.68 -0.98
N ARG A 50 0.97 -7.04 -1.81
CA ARG A 50 2.10 -6.20 -1.40
C ARG A 50 1.79 -4.71 -1.41
N ARG A 51 0.52 -4.30 -1.48
CA ARG A 51 0.15 -2.94 -1.04
C ARG A 51 0.13 -2.99 0.48
N PRO A 52 1.16 -2.46 1.14
CA PRO A 52 1.22 -2.53 2.58
C PRO A 52 0.04 -1.73 3.14
N VAL A 53 -0.48 -2.16 4.28
CA VAL A 53 -1.57 -1.53 5.07
C VAL A 53 -1.32 -0.02 5.32
N VAL A 54 -0.10 0.45 5.02
CA VAL A 54 0.42 1.81 5.09
C VAL A 54 -0.34 2.82 4.20
N SER A 55 -0.95 2.43 3.08
CA SER A 55 -1.67 3.40 2.23
C SER A 55 -2.89 4.04 2.92
N GLY A 56 -3.53 3.36 3.87
CA GLY A 56 -4.60 3.96 4.68
C GLY A 56 -4.02 4.84 5.80
N ALA A 57 -2.94 4.38 6.43
CA ALA A 57 -2.34 5.05 7.57
C ALA A 57 -1.66 6.37 7.19
N GLU A 58 -1.00 6.45 6.02
CA GLU A 58 -0.45 7.72 5.49
C GLU A 58 -1.55 8.78 5.23
N SER A 59 -2.78 8.36 4.93
CA SER A 59 -3.92 9.28 4.79
C SER A 59 -4.37 9.90 6.12
N LEU A 60 -3.89 9.40 7.26
CA LEU A 60 -4.22 9.93 8.58
C LEU A 60 -3.43 11.20 8.88
N VAL A 61 -2.28 11.42 8.24
CA VAL A 61 -1.47 12.63 8.44
C VAL A 61 -2.30 13.89 8.13
N GLY A 62 -2.34 14.82 9.09
CA GLY A 62 -3.14 16.03 9.04
C GLY A 62 -4.61 15.86 9.44
N ARG A 63 -5.06 14.64 9.78
CA ARG A 63 -6.40 14.42 10.35
C ARG A 63 -6.42 14.74 11.84
N ARG A 64 -7.62 15.03 12.35
CA ARG A 64 -7.87 15.18 13.78
C ARG A 64 -7.91 13.84 14.49
N ALA A 65 -7.29 13.79 15.65
CA ALA A 65 -7.27 12.68 16.57
C ALA A 65 -7.88 13.14 17.90
N VAL A 66 -8.82 12.35 18.46
CA VAL A 66 -9.43 12.63 19.77
C VAL A 66 -8.82 11.69 20.79
N VAL A 67 -8.25 12.23 21.86
CA VAL A 67 -7.65 11.44 22.94
C VAL A 67 -8.73 10.67 23.71
N LEU A 68 -8.56 9.34 23.85
CA LEU A 68 -9.54 8.48 24.52
C LEU A 68 -9.27 8.35 26.03
N GLU A 69 -8.00 8.44 26.43
CA GLU A 69 -7.51 8.26 27.80
C GLU A 69 -6.37 9.26 28.04
N ASP A 70 -6.20 9.75 29.27
CA ASP A 70 -5.09 10.63 29.62
C ASP A 70 -3.76 9.90 29.45
N PHE A 71 -2.78 10.51 28.80
CA PHE A 71 -1.43 9.93 28.68
C PHE A 71 -0.34 10.99 28.59
N GLU A 72 0.84 10.67 29.12
CA GLU A 72 2.00 11.57 29.11
C GLU A 72 2.93 11.35 27.91
N SER A 73 2.98 10.12 27.38
CA SER A 73 3.92 9.76 26.30
C SER A 73 3.24 8.97 25.18
N ALA A 74 2.45 7.95 25.53
CA ALA A 74 1.74 7.13 24.57
C ALA A 74 0.38 6.69 25.11
N GLY A 75 -0.63 6.68 24.24
CA GLY A 75 -1.96 6.22 24.62
C GLY A 75 -2.91 6.08 23.44
N PRO A 76 -4.16 5.69 23.71
CA PRO A 76 -5.16 5.46 22.68
C PRO A 76 -5.83 6.77 22.24
N VAL A 77 -6.01 6.91 20.93
CA VAL A 77 -6.73 8.02 20.29
C VAL A 77 -7.75 7.49 19.29
N LEU A 78 -8.74 8.31 18.93
CA LEU A 78 -9.74 8.02 17.92
C LEU A 78 -9.48 8.89 16.68
N VAL A 79 -9.30 8.26 15.52
CA VAL A 79 -9.09 8.95 14.23
C VAL A 79 -10.05 8.34 13.21
N GLN A 80 -10.91 9.16 12.59
CA GLN A 80 -11.93 8.72 11.63
C GLN A 80 -12.84 7.57 12.12
N GLY A 81 -13.06 7.44 13.43
CA GLY A 81 -13.86 6.36 14.02
C GLY A 81 -13.08 5.07 14.30
N GLU A 82 -11.78 5.04 14.03
CA GLU A 82 -10.88 3.94 14.38
C GLU A 82 -10.04 4.28 15.62
N ARG A 83 -9.80 3.28 16.48
CA ARG A 83 -8.93 3.41 17.65
C ARG A 83 -7.47 3.14 17.25
N TRP A 84 -6.61 4.11 17.49
CA TRP A 84 -5.19 4.08 17.16
C TRP A 84 -4.33 4.29 18.41
N HIS A 85 -3.10 3.78 18.40
CA HIS A 85 -2.10 4.15 19.40
C HIS A 85 -1.33 5.36 18.91
N ALA A 86 -1.26 6.40 19.73
CA ALA A 86 -0.52 7.60 19.43
C ALA A 86 0.52 7.94 20.50
N THR A 87 1.54 8.68 20.10
CA THR A 87 2.55 9.28 20.96
C THR A 87 2.46 10.80 20.89
N SER A 88 2.67 11.46 22.04
CA SER A 88 2.72 12.91 22.13
C SER A 88 3.96 13.33 22.92
N GLU A 89 4.53 14.49 22.56
CA GLU A 89 5.65 15.10 23.28
C GLU A 89 5.20 15.79 24.58
N SER A 90 3.91 16.07 24.72
CA SER A 90 3.32 16.77 25.87
C SER A 90 2.24 15.90 26.52
N PRO A 91 1.96 16.09 27.83
CA PRO A 91 0.85 15.43 28.48
C PRO A 91 -0.48 15.85 27.86
N VAL A 92 -1.31 14.86 27.50
CA VAL A 92 -2.61 15.10 26.86
C VAL A 92 -3.73 14.50 27.71
N ARG A 93 -4.90 15.13 27.61
CA ARG A 93 -6.09 14.74 28.37
C ARG A 93 -7.15 14.11 27.46
N LYS A 94 -7.95 13.22 28.02
CA LYS A 94 -9.12 12.61 27.42
C LYS A 94 -10.05 13.69 26.88
N GLY A 95 -10.44 13.51 25.62
CA GLY A 95 -11.28 14.45 24.87
C GLY A 95 -10.52 15.57 24.17
N GLN A 96 -9.20 15.71 24.38
CA GLN A 96 -8.39 16.68 23.65
C GLN A 96 -8.33 16.33 22.16
N GLU A 97 -8.55 17.33 21.31
CA GLU A 97 -8.35 17.22 19.86
C GLU A 97 -6.90 17.57 19.51
N LEU A 98 -6.23 16.66 18.84
CA LEU A 98 -4.88 16.80 18.32
C LEU A 98 -4.87 16.54 16.82
N TYR A 99 -3.73 16.78 16.18
CA TYR A 99 -3.51 16.48 14.76
C TYR A 99 -2.44 15.42 14.60
N VAL A 100 -2.69 14.46 13.71
CA VAL A 100 -1.69 13.47 13.33
C VAL A 100 -0.58 14.16 12.53
N GLN A 101 0.63 14.16 13.07
CA GLN A 101 1.82 14.73 12.45
C GLN A 101 2.52 13.73 11.53
N SER A 102 2.64 12.48 11.97
CA SER A 102 3.33 11.42 11.25
C SER A 102 2.75 10.05 11.61
N VAL A 103 3.08 9.03 10.81
CA VAL A 103 2.71 7.63 11.07
C VAL A 103 3.94 6.76 10.94
N ASP A 104 4.29 6.05 12.02
CA ASP A 104 5.39 5.09 12.05
C ASP A 104 4.89 3.69 12.41
N ARG A 105 4.98 2.75 11.46
CA ARG A 105 4.70 1.31 11.65
C ARG A 105 3.48 0.99 12.54
N LEU A 106 2.37 1.72 12.38
CA LEU A 106 1.09 1.62 13.14
C LEU A 106 0.96 2.45 14.42
N ARG A 107 1.91 3.34 14.72
CA ARG A 107 1.76 4.38 15.74
C ARG A 107 1.61 5.74 15.09
N LEU A 108 0.73 6.56 15.65
CA LEU A 108 0.52 7.93 15.22
C LEU A 108 1.33 8.87 16.10
N GLU A 109 1.97 9.85 15.50
CA GLU A 109 2.53 10.97 16.25
C GLU A 109 1.51 12.11 16.24
N VAL A 110 1.16 12.65 17.41
CA VAL A 110 0.11 13.68 17.53
C VAL A 110 0.60 14.93 18.24
N GLY A 111 0.16 16.10 17.76
CA GLY A 111 0.43 17.38 18.40
C GLY A 111 -0.70 18.39 18.19
N ASP A 112 -0.59 19.54 18.85
CA ASP A 112 -1.67 20.54 18.91
C ASP A 112 -1.88 21.29 17.57
N ALA A 113 -0.87 21.30 16.71
CA ALA A 113 -0.92 21.99 15.42
C ALA A 113 -1.00 21.00 14.25
N PRO A 114 -1.76 21.32 13.19
CA PRO A 114 -1.69 20.56 11.94
C PRO A 114 -0.26 20.61 11.37
N PRO A 115 0.23 19.51 10.78
CA PRO A 115 1.58 19.47 10.23
C PRO A 115 1.74 20.57 9.19
N VAL A 116 2.68 21.49 9.45
CA VAL A 116 3.00 22.56 8.53
C VAL A 116 3.59 21.90 7.29
N ARG A 117 2.81 21.82 6.20
CA ARG A 117 3.38 21.49 4.88
C ARG A 117 4.49 22.51 4.65
N ALA A 118 5.72 22.03 4.53
CA ALA A 118 6.85 22.83 4.11
C ALA A 118 6.50 23.45 2.74
N THR A 119 5.95 24.65 2.78
CA THR A 119 5.74 25.47 1.60
C THR A 119 7.15 25.82 1.18
N ARG A 120 7.65 25.15 0.12
CA ARG A 120 8.93 25.53 -0.49
C ARG A 120 8.86 27.04 -0.72
N PRO A 121 9.75 27.85 -0.11
CA PRO A 121 9.74 29.27 -0.36
C PRO A 121 9.93 29.47 -1.87
N ASN A 122 8.97 30.13 -2.50
CA ASN A 122 9.05 30.49 -3.91
C ASN A 122 10.33 31.29 -4.11
N LEU A 123 11.27 30.77 -4.92
CA LEU A 123 12.54 31.43 -5.26
C LEU A 123 12.34 32.86 -5.79
N PHE A 124 11.15 33.14 -6.34
CA PHE A 124 10.73 34.47 -6.82
C PHE A 124 10.61 35.54 -5.73
N SER A 125 10.46 35.20 -4.44
CA SER A 125 10.41 36.20 -3.36
C SER A 125 11.79 36.73 -2.98
N LEU A 126 12.86 36.00 -3.29
CA LEU A 126 14.24 36.43 -2.99
C LEU A 126 14.81 37.40 -4.02
N LEU A 127 14.21 37.47 -5.22
CA LEU A 127 14.69 38.36 -6.30
C LEU A 127 13.98 39.72 -6.35
N LYS A 128 12.88 39.91 -5.61
CA LYS A 128 12.09 41.16 -5.62
C LYS A 128 12.44 42.15 -4.51
N LYS A 129 13.37 41.82 -3.60
CA LYS A 129 13.76 42.68 -2.47
C LYS A 129 15.02 43.53 -2.73
N THR A 130 15.49 43.57 -3.96
CA THR A 130 16.65 44.36 -4.38
C THR A 130 16.21 45.27 -5.53
N GLY A 131 15.49 46.33 -5.18
CA GLY A 131 15.00 47.36 -6.09
C GLY A 131 14.60 48.59 -5.29
#